data_AF-A0A355C2F6-F1
#
_entry.id   AF-A0A355C2F6-F1
#
_cell.length_a   1.000
_cell.length_b   1.000
_cell.length_c   1.000
_cell.angle_alpha   90.00
_cell.angle_beta   90.00
_cell.angle_gamma   90.00
#
_symmetry.space_group_name_H-M   'P 1'
#
loop_
_entity.id
_entity.type
_entity.pdbx_description
1 polymer ?
#
loop_
_entity_poly.entity_id
_entity_poly.type
_entity_poly.pdbx_seq_one_letter_code
_entity_poly.pdbx_strand_id
1 'polypeptide(L)'
;EAQMRAQRIDEIAREKSVWATRGETAANRTDEIAARLAATVSALETATGLPGEIEEKRVALLDQIGAAEGRRREAGDALALAVAHAAETDRAAKAADAASAEAREARARLEAQSEAAIARVEEAALLAQESCNAAPEDLPAIAEFKDGAELPTRADIDARLDRYKRERENLGGVNLRADEEMQEVSARLEELTKEREDCDGAIRKLRAAIGSLNREARERLNAAFETVNANFSRLFTRLFNGGQAELRLIDSEDVLEAGLEIYASPPGKKLASMSLMSGGEQALTATALIFAVFMANPAPVCVLDEVDAPLDDANTERFCRLLEEMAKETATRFLIITHSALTMSRMSRL
;
A
#
# COMPACT_ATOMS: atom_id res chain seq x y z
N GLU A 1 -49.52 185.69 56.37
CA GLU A 1 -50.37 184.62 56.97
C GLU A 1 -50.89 183.56 55.99
N ALA A 2 -51.30 183.89 54.76
CA ALA A 2 -51.86 182.89 53.83
C ALA A 2 -50.88 181.79 53.34
N GLN A 3 -49.58 182.09 53.19
CA GLN A 3 -48.57 181.13 52.70
C GLN A 3 -48.22 180.00 53.70
N MET A 4 -48.27 180.27 55.02
CA MET A 4 -47.93 179.24 56.03
C MET A 4 -49.01 178.16 56.20
N ARG A 5 -50.28 178.47 55.90
CA ARG A 5 -51.38 177.47 55.97
C ARG A 5 -51.33 176.47 54.81
N ALA A 6 -50.96 176.93 53.61
CA ALA A 6 -50.86 176.06 52.44
C ALA A 6 -49.72 175.03 52.57
N GLN A 7 -48.56 175.44 53.08
CA GLN A 7 -47.45 174.52 53.34
C GLN A 7 -47.81 173.43 54.36
N ARG A 8 -48.58 173.76 55.40
CA ARG A 8 -48.94 172.80 56.45
C ARG A 8 -49.95 171.73 56.01
N ILE A 9 -50.81 172.04 55.05
CA ILE A 9 -51.75 171.06 54.46
C ILE A 9 -51.01 170.09 53.53
N ASP A 10 -50.05 170.59 52.76
CA ASP A 10 -49.25 169.77 51.84
C ASP A 10 -48.34 168.78 52.59
N GLU A 11 -47.81 169.20 53.74
CA GLU A 11 -46.98 168.37 54.62
C GLU A 11 -47.78 167.21 55.22
N ILE A 12 -49.01 167.47 55.69
CA ILE A 12 -49.93 166.43 56.21
C ILE A 12 -50.33 165.44 55.10
N ALA A 13 -50.57 165.92 53.88
CA ALA A 13 -50.90 165.05 52.75
C ALA A 13 -49.73 164.11 52.39
N ARG A 14 -48.49 164.62 52.43
CA ARG A 14 -47.27 163.84 52.24
C ARG A 14 -47.10 162.78 53.33
N GLU A 15 -47.25 163.15 54.59
CA GLU A 15 -47.16 162.18 55.70
C GLU A 15 -48.20 161.07 55.57
N LYS A 16 -49.45 161.41 55.24
CA LYS A 16 -50.52 160.42 55.06
C LYS A 16 -50.22 159.45 53.91
N SER A 17 -49.66 159.95 52.80
CA SER A 17 -49.24 159.12 51.67
C SER A 17 -48.12 158.15 52.05
N VAL A 18 -47.12 158.61 52.81
CA VAL A 18 -46.00 157.78 53.31
C VAL A 18 -46.49 156.68 54.25
N TRP A 19 -47.43 156.98 55.15
CA TRP A 19 -48.01 155.97 56.04
C TRP A 19 -48.88 154.95 55.29
N ALA A 20 -49.58 155.36 54.23
CA ALA A 20 -50.35 154.45 53.38
C ALA A 20 -49.44 153.49 52.60
N THR A 21 -48.37 154.00 51.98
CA THR A 21 -47.40 153.13 51.26
C THR A 21 -46.69 152.17 52.21
N ARG A 22 -46.36 152.60 53.43
CA ARG A 22 -45.80 151.71 54.46
C ARG A 22 -46.78 150.61 54.88
N GLY A 23 -48.06 150.93 55.04
CA GLY A 23 -49.11 149.95 55.33
C GLY A 23 -49.25 148.90 54.22
N GLU A 24 -49.25 149.33 52.97
CA GLU A 24 -49.33 148.44 51.80
C GLU A 24 -48.09 147.55 51.66
N THR A 25 -46.90 148.11 51.90
CA THR A 25 -45.64 147.34 51.85
C THR A 25 -45.59 146.29 52.97
N ALA A 26 -46.09 146.62 54.15
CA ALA A 26 -46.16 145.68 55.26
C ALA A 26 -47.16 144.55 54.99
N ALA A 27 -48.33 144.86 54.41
CA ALA A 27 -49.35 143.89 54.02
C ALA A 27 -48.80 142.89 52.98
N ASN A 28 -48.19 143.38 51.89
CA ASN A 28 -47.58 142.52 50.87
C ASN A 28 -46.51 141.59 51.45
N ARG A 29 -45.73 142.08 52.42
CA ARG A 29 -44.68 141.29 53.07
C ARG A 29 -45.24 140.24 54.03
N THR A 30 -46.40 140.52 54.64
CA THR A 30 -47.11 139.54 55.47
C THR A 30 -47.72 138.44 54.61
N ASP A 31 -48.28 138.79 53.45
CA ASP A 31 -48.81 137.80 52.49
C ASP A 31 -47.71 136.92 51.90
N GLU A 32 -46.55 137.49 51.56
CA GLU A 32 -45.40 136.72 51.07
C GLU A 32 -44.90 135.71 52.12
N ILE A 33 -44.78 136.14 53.38
CA ILE A 33 -44.37 135.27 54.49
C ILE A 33 -45.42 134.18 54.75
N ALA A 34 -46.71 134.52 54.70
CA ALA A 34 -47.79 133.55 54.86
C ALA A 34 -47.77 132.49 53.75
N ALA A 35 -47.56 132.88 52.49
CA ALA A 35 -47.42 131.94 51.38
C ALA A 35 -46.19 131.04 51.54
N ARG A 36 -45.04 131.61 51.96
CA ARG A 36 -43.82 130.84 52.24
C ARG A 36 -44.02 129.84 53.38
N LEU A 37 -44.70 130.26 54.46
CA LEU A 37 -45.01 129.40 55.60
C LEU A 37 -45.91 128.24 55.17
N ALA A 38 -46.94 128.49 54.36
CA ALA A 38 -47.81 127.44 53.84
C ALA A 38 -47.04 126.42 52.99
N ALA A 39 -46.14 126.88 52.12
CA ALA A 39 -45.30 126.02 51.29
C ALA A 39 -44.31 125.20 52.12
N THR A 40 -43.65 125.78 53.13
CA THR A 40 -42.72 125.05 53.99
C THR A 40 -43.42 124.05 54.91
N VAL A 41 -44.62 124.36 55.39
CA VAL A 41 -45.43 123.42 56.18
C VAL A 41 -45.84 122.22 55.33
N SER A 42 -46.32 122.44 54.10
CA SER A 42 -46.66 121.34 53.20
C SER A 42 -45.45 120.47 52.81
N ALA A 43 -44.28 121.09 52.60
CA ALA A 43 -43.03 120.37 52.33
C ALA A 43 -42.56 119.56 53.56
N LEU A 44 -42.73 120.10 54.77
CA LEU A 44 -42.42 119.42 56.02
C LEU A 44 -43.34 118.21 56.24
N GLU A 45 -44.66 118.37 56.04
CA GLU A 45 -45.63 117.27 56.14
C GLU A 45 -45.26 116.11 55.19
N THR A 46 -44.92 116.43 53.95
CA THR A 46 -44.47 115.43 52.96
C THR A 46 -43.17 114.75 53.42
N ALA A 47 -42.18 115.53 53.85
CA ALA A 47 -40.89 115.02 54.32
C ALA A 47 -41.01 114.17 55.60
N THR A 48 -41.98 114.45 56.48
CA THR A 48 -42.24 113.66 57.68
C THR A 48 -42.90 112.31 57.38
N GLY A 49 -43.65 112.17 56.30
CA GLY A 49 -44.28 110.89 55.90
C GLY A 49 -43.37 109.94 55.12
N LEU A 50 -42.44 110.48 54.33
CA LEU A 50 -41.50 109.72 53.48
C LEU A 50 -40.71 108.60 54.22
N PRO A 51 -40.16 108.81 55.43
CA PRO A 51 -39.45 107.76 56.16
C PRO A 51 -40.31 106.53 56.48
N GLY A 52 -41.60 106.73 56.78
CA GLY A 52 -42.53 105.64 57.06
C GLY A 52 -42.78 104.76 55.84
N GLU A 53 -43.05 105.37 54.68
CA GLU A 53 -43.24 104.63 53.42
C GLU A 53 -41.97 103.87 52.99
N ILE A 54 -40.79 104.45 53.22
CA ILE A 54 -39.51 103.80 52.92
C ILE A 54 -39.31 102.59 53.84
N GLU A 55 -39.61 102.71 55.13
CA GLU A 55 -39.45 101.61 56.07
C GLU A 55 -40.44 100.47 55.77
N GLU A 56 -41.70 100.78 55.43
CA GLU A 56 -42.67 99.77 54.99
C GLU A 56 -42.20 99.02 53.74
N LYS A 57 -41.71 99.73 52.72
CA LYS A 57 -41.17 99.12 51.50
C LYS A 57 -39.91 98.29 51.80
N ARG A 58 -39.06 98.76 52.71
CA ARG A 58 -37.84 98.05 53.13
C ARG A 58 -38.18 96.74 53.82
N VAL A 59 -39.14 96.74 54.75
CA VAL A 59 -39.61 95.52 55.43
C VAL A 59 -40.22 94.54 54.43
N ALA A 60 -41.10 95.02 53.53
CA ALA A 60 -41.69 94.16 52.51
C ALA A 60 -40.66 93.51 51.56
N LEU A 61 -39.61 94.26 51.18
CA LEU A 61 -38.51 93.73 50.37
C LEU A 61 -37.67 92.72 51.15
N LEU A 62 -37.39 92.95 52.44
CA LEU A 62 -36.65 92.02 53.28
C LEU A 62 -37.40 90.69 53.45
N ASP A 63 -38.73 90.73 53.64
CA ASP A 63 -39.56 89.53 53.72
C ASP A 63 -39.56 88.75 52.40
N GLN A 64 -39.66 89.45 51.27
CA GLN A 64 -39.56 88.81 49.94
C GLN A 64 -38.19 88.18 49.70
N ILE A 65 -37.10 88.83 50.14
CA ILE A 65 -35.75 88.29 50.08
C ILE A 65 -35.66 87.03 50.94
N GLY A 66 -36.16 87.07 52.18
CA GLY A 66 -36.15 85.90 53.08
C GLY A 66 -36.92 84.71 52.49
N ALA A 67 -38.11 84.95 51.91
CA ALA A 67 -38.89 83.91 51.24
C ALA A 67 -38.20 83.37 49.97
N ALA A 68 -37.52 84.22 49.20
CA ALA A 68 -36.76 83.81 48.03
C ALA A 68 -35.50 83.01 48.42
N GLU A 69 -34.80 83.41 49.48
CA GLU A 69 -33.64 82.69 50.02
C GLU A 69 -34.03 81.33 50.60
N GLY A 70 -35.16 81.23 51.30
CA GLY A 70 -35.73 79.97 51.77
C GLY A 70 -36.00 79.00 50.61
N ARG A 71 -36.74 79.45 49.59
CA ARG A 71 -37.00 78.65 48.38
C ARG A 71 -35.72 78.25 47.66
N ARG A 72 -34.72 79.15 47.58
CA ARG A 72 -33.42 78.83 46.97
C ARG A 72 -32.68 77.76 47.76
N ARG A 73 -32.71 77.80 49.09
CA ARG A 73 -32.08 76.79 49.94
C ARG A 73 -32.76 75.42 49.78
N GLU A 74 -34.09 75.37 49.88
CA GLU A 74 -34.84 74.12 49.70
C GLU A 74 -34.62 73.49 48.31
N ALA A 75 -34.66 74.30 47.25
CA ALA A 75 -34.35 73.83 45.90
C ALA A 75 -32.89 73.38 45.75
N GLY A 76 -31.96 74.05 46.43
CA GLY A 76 -30.54 73.67 46.48
C GLY A 76 -30.31 72.32 47.16
N ASP A 77 -30.96 72.09 48.31
CA ASP A 77 -30.87 70.84 49.06
C ASP A 77 -31.52 69.68 48.29
N ALA A 78 -32.69 69.92 47.68
CA ALA A 78 -33.35 68.93 46.82
C ALA A 78 -32.52 68.59 45.58
N LEU A 79 -31.87 69.58 44.95
CA LEU A 79 -30.97 69.38 43.83
C LEU A 79 -29.73 68.57 44.25
N ALA A 80 -29.13 68.88 45.41
CA ALA A 80 -27.98 68.16 45.92
C ALA A 80 -28.29 66.67 46.16
N LEU A 81 -29.47 66.37 46.75
CA LEU A 81 -29.94 65.00 46.94
C LEU A 81 -30.20 64.28 45.61
N ALA A 82 -30.86 64.94 44.65
CA ALA A 82 -31.14 64.36 43.34
C ALA A 82 -29.85 64.08 42.55
N VAL A 83 -28.86 64.99 42.60
CA VAL A 83 -27.55 64.80 41.96
C VAL A 83 -26.77 63.66 42.62
N ALA A 84 -26.78 63.57 43.96
CA ALA A 84 -26.14 62.47 44.67
C ALA A 84 -26.75 61.11 44.30
N HIS A 85 -28.08 61.03 44.28
CA HIS A 85 -28.80 59.81 43.88
C HIS A 85 -28.52 59.44 42.42
N ALA A 86 -28.58 60.41 41.49
CA ALA A 86 -28.26 60.19 40.08
C ALA A 86 -26.83 59.66 39.89
N ALA A 87 -25.86 60.21 40.64
CA ALA A 87 -24.47 59.78 40.59
C ALA A 87 -24.25 58.37 41.19
N GLU A 88 -25.06 57.95 42.16
CA GLU A 88 -25.04 56.58 42.69
C GLU A 88 -25.67 55.60 41.70
N THR A 89 -26.83 55.94 41.13
CA THR A 89 -27.48 55.10 40.11
C THR A 89 -26.65 54.95 38.84
N ASP A 90 -25.95 56.01 38.41
CA ASP A 90 -25.03 55.94 37.26
C ASP A 90 -23.83 55.03 37.54
N ARG A 91 -23.28 55.08 38.76
CA ARG A 91 -22.23 54.15 39.18
C ARG A 91 -22.71 52.70 39.24
N ALA A 92 -23.90 52.46 39.76
CA ALA A 92 -24.50 51.12 39.80
C ALA A 92 -24.79 50.59 38.39
N ALA A 93 -25.33 51.42 37.50
CA ALA A 93 -25.57 51.07 36.10
C ALA A 93 -24.27 50.70 35.38
N LYS A 94 -23.22 51.52 35.50
CA LYS A 94 -21.89 51.23 34.92
C LYS A 94 -21.28 49.93 35.45
N ALA A 95 -21.43 49.65 36.74
CA ALA A 95 -20.95 48.41 37.33
C ALA A 95 -21.73 47.18 36.82
N ALA A 96 -23.05 47.30 36.67
CA ALA A 96 -23.89 46.24 36.12
C ALA A 96 -23.59 45.99 34.63
N ASP A 97 -23.36 47.05 33.85
CA ASP A 97 -22.98 46.94 32.44
C ASP A 97 -21.61 46.26 32.28
N ALA A 98 -20.63 46.64 33.11
CA ALA A 98 -19.31 45.99 33.12
C ALA A 98 -19.42 44.50 33.49
N ALA A 99 -20.17 44.16 34.54
CA ALA A 99 -20.39 42.77 34.93
C ALA A 99 -21.14 41.96 33.86
N SER A 100 -22.12 42.56 33.18
CA SER A 100 -22.81 41.92 32.06
C SER A 100 -21.90 41.72 30.86
N ALA A 101 -20.98 42.65 30.57
CA ALA A 101 -20.01 42.52 29.50
C ALA A 101 -19.05 41.35 29.79
N GLU A 102 -18.47 41.30 31.00
CA GLU A 102 -17.59 40.22 31.43
C GLU A 102 -18.28 38.85 31.39
N ALA A 103 -19.53 38.76 31.86
CA ALA A 103 -20.30 37.53 31.80
C ALA A 103 -20.60 37.07 30.37
N ARG A 104 -20.85 38.00 29.43
CA ARG A 104 -21.05 37.68 28.00
C ARG A 104 -19.76 37.18 27.36
N GLU A 105 -18.62 37.80 27.66
CA GLU A 105 -17.31 37.36 27.17
C GLU A 105 -16.94 35.98 27.73
N ALA A 106 -17.16 35.75 29.03
CA ALA A 106 -16.91 34.45 29.65
C ALA A 106 -17.80 33.35 29.05
N ARG A 107 -19.09 33.64 28.82
CA ARG A 107 -20.01 32.73 28.16
C ARG A 107 -19.55 32.40 26.74
N ALA A 108 -19.25 33.42 25.92
CA ALA A 108 -18.79 33.21 24.55
C ALA A 108 -17.49 32.37 24.49
N ARG A 109 -16.56 32.60 25.43
CA ARG A 109 -15.33 31.80 25.56
C ARG A 109 -15.63 30.33 25.89
N LEU A 110 -16.51 30.08 26.86
CA LEU A 110 -16.87 28.72 27.27
C LEU A 110 -17.66 27.99 26.18
N GLU A 111 -18.55 28.68 25.48
CA GLU A 111 -19.27 28.15 24.31
C GLU A 111 -18.30 27.76 23.21
N ALA A 112 -17.36 28.64 22.83
CA ALA A 112 -16.33 28.31 21.84
C ALA A 112 -15.42 27.14 22.27
N GLN A 113 -15.08 27.02 23.55
CA GLN A 113 -14.33 25.87 24.07
C GLN A 113 -15.13 24.57 24.00
N SER A 114 -16.42 24.63 24.32
CA SER A 114 -17.33 23.49 24.23
C SER A 114 -17.51 23.03 22.79
N GLU A 115 -17.78 23.97 21.87
CA GLU A 115 -17.90 23.69 20.43
C GLU A 115 -16.61 23.08 19.88
N ALA A 116 -15.44 23.64 20.23
CA ALA A 116 -14.16 23.10 19.81
C ALA A 116 -13.87 21.71 20.40
N ALA A 117 -14.31 21.43 21.63
CA ALA A 117 -14.17 20.11 22.25
C ALA A 117 -15.08 19.07 21.57
N ILE A 118 -16.34 19.44 21.29
CA ILE A 118 -17.28 18.58 20.55
C ILE A 118 -16.73 18.27 19.16
N ALA A 119 -16.30 19.28 18.41
CA ALA A 119 -15.72 19.10 17.09
C ALA A 119 -14.50 18.17 17.09
N ARG A 120 -13.63 18.25 18.11
CA ARG A 120 -12.49 17.32 18.25
C ARG A 120 -12.91 15.89 18.54
N VAL A 121 -13.97 15.69 19.33
CA VAL A 121 -14.51 14.34 19.60
C VAL A 121 -15.12 13.76 18.32
N GLU A 122 -15.87 14.56 17.56
CA GLU A 122 -16.43 14.15 16.28
C GLU A 122 -15.34 13.83 15.25
N GLU A 123 -14.30 14.66 15.14
CA GLU A 123 -13.15 14.42 14.27
C GLU A 123 -12.42 13.13 14.66
N ALA A 124 -12.19 12.90 15.96
CA ALA A 124 -11.58 11.68 16.45
C ALA A 124 -12.44 10.44 16.15
N ALA A 125 -13.76 10.55 16.25
CA ALA A 125 -14.69 9.47 15.92
C ALA A 125 -14.69 9.16 14.41
N LEU A 126 -14.67 10.19 13.56
CA LEU A 126 -14.56 10.01 12.11
C LEU A 126 -13.24 9.32 11.74
N LEU A 127 -12.12 9.78 12.30
CA LEU A 127 -10.81 9.20 12.07
C LEU A 127 -10.74 7.72 12.50
N ALA A 128 -11.36 7.38 13.63
CA ALA A 128 -11.50 6.01 14.10
C ALA A 128 -12.28 5.13 13.10
N GLN A 129 -13.40 5.65 12.58
CA GLN A 129 -14.20 4.94 11.58
C GLN A 129 -13.45 4.77 10.25
N GLU A 130 -12.77 5.80 9.74
CA GLU A 130 -12.03 5.74 8.48
C GLU A 130 -10.80 4.82 8.57
N SER A 131 -10.07 4.87 9.68
CA SER A 131 -8.80 4.15 9.83
C SER A 131 -8.98 2.72 10.33
N CYS A 132 -9.95 2.49 11.23
CA CYS A 132 -10.14 1.22 11.93
C CYS A 132 -11.51 0.57 11.68
N ASN A 133 -12.41 1.23 10.94
CA ASN A 133 -13.79 0.76 10.70
C ASN A 133 -14.55 0.40 11.99
N ALA A 134 -14.32 1.17 13.04
CA ALA A 134 -14.84 0.91 14.38
C ALA A 134 -15.15 2.20 15.14
N ALA A 135 -16.04 2.10 16.14
CA ALA A 135 -16.35 3.21 17.04
C ALA A 135 -15.20 3.46 18.04
N PRO A 136 -15.06 4.69 18.60
CA PRO A 136 -14.03 5.00 19.58
C PRO A 136 -14.00 4.07 20.80
N GLU A 137 -15.15 3.57 21.22
CA GLU A 137 -15.32 2.67 22.36
C GLU A 137 -14.71 1.27 22.11
N ASP A 138 -14.64 0.86 20.85
CA ASP A 138 -14.11 -0.45 20.44
C ASP A 138 -12.59 -0.42 20.18
N LEU A 139 -11.99 0.77 20.06
CA LEU A 139 -10.56 0.94 19.78
C LEU A 139 -9.64 0.26 20.80
N PRO A 140 -9.91 0.29 22.12
CA PRO A 140 -9.08 -0.43 23.10
C PRO A 140 -9.05 -1.95 22.84
N ALA A 141 -10.18 -2.53 22.42
CA ALA A 141 -10.24 -3.96 22.09
C ALA A 141 -9.43 -4.28 20.82
N ILE A 142 -9.53 -3.44 19.79
CA ILE A 142 -8.76 -3.57 18.54
C ILE A 142 -7.25 -3.39 18.79
N ALA A 143 -6.89 -2.47 19.68
CA ALA A 143 -5.52 -2.22 20.07
C ALA A 143 -4.97 -3.27 21.06
N GLU A 144 -5.76 -4.28 21.43
CA GLU A 144 -5.45 -5.26 22.48
C GLU A 144 -4.99 -4.62 23.79
N PHE A 145 -5.51 -3.42 24.08
CA PHE A 145 -5.14 -2.64 25.24
C PHE A 145 -5.81 -3.23 26.48
N LYS A 146 -5.00 -3.58 27.50
CA LYS A 146 -5.52 -4.12 28.76
C LYS A 146 -6.01 -3.00 29.67
N ASP A 147 -7.17 -3.20 30.29
CA ASP A 147 -7.69 -2.29 31.32
C ASP A 147 -6.67 -2.09 32.43
N GLY A 148 -6.30 -0.82 32.66
CA GLY A 148 -5.32 -0.41 33.69
C GLY A 148 -3.85 -0.36 33.24
N ALA A 149 -3.54 -0.64 31.96
CA ALA A 149 -2.22 -0.33 31.42
C ALA A 149 -2.06 1.20 31.23
N GLU A 150 -0.83 1.71 31.35
CA GLU A 150 -0.55 3.10 30.98
C GLU A 150 -0.65 3.26 29.46
N LEU A 151 -1.37 4.30 29.03
CA LEU A 151 -1.44 4.64 27.61
C LEU A 151 -0.04 5.03 27.11
N PRO A 152 0.49 4.38 26.06
CA PRO A 152 1.78 4.76 25.52
C PRO A 152 1.75 6.21 25.01
N THR A 153 2.91 6.87 25.06
CA THR A 153 3.04 8.24 24.59
C THR A 153 2.70 8.30 23.10
N ARG A 154 2.03 9.37 22.67
CA ARG A 154 1.72 9.59 21.24
C ARG A 154 2.95 9.44 20.34
N ALA A 155 4.11 9.95 20.78
CA ALA A 155 5.37 9.83 20.06
C ALA A 155 5.79 8.37 19.80
N ASP A 156 5.58 7.47 20.77
CA ASP A 156 5.93 6.04 20.63
C ASP A 156 4.97 5.33 19.66
N ILE A 157 3.68 5.69 19.69
CA ILE A 157 2.68 5.17 18.75
C ILE A 157 2.99 5.64 17.33
N ASP A 158 3.28 6.92 17.14
CA ASP A 158 3.60 7.49 15.82
C ASP A 158 4.87 6.82 15.24
N ALA A 159 5.91 6.63 16.04
CA ALA A 159 7.13 5.94 15.61
C ALA A 159 6.85 4.46 15.21
N ARG A 160 6.00 3.75 15.96
CA ARG A 160 5.59 2.38 15.62
C ARG A 160 4.75 2.35 14.34
N LEU A 161 3.81 3.27 14.20
CA LEU A 161 2.95 3.38 13.02
C LEU A 161 3.78 3.66 11.77
N ASP A 162 4.74 4.59 11.84
CA ASP A 162 5.64 4.89 10.74
C ASP A 162 6.52 3.70 10.37
N ARG A 163 7.02 2.94 11.37
CA ARG A 163 7.73 1.68 11.12
C ARG A 163 6.85 0.69 10.37
N TYR A 164 5.62 0.45 10.83
CA TYR A 164 4.71 -0.49 10.18
C TYR A 164 4.26 -0.03 8.79
N LYS A 165 4.08 1.29 8.57
CA LYS A 165 3.81 1.85 7.24
C LYS A 165 4.98 1.58 6.29
N ARG A 166 6.22 1.78 6.73
CA ARG A 166 7.42 1.46 5.93
C ARG A 166 7.55 -0.03 5.67
N GLU A 167 7.31 -0.88 6.67
CA GLU A 167 7.29 -2.34 6.48
C GLU A 167 6.23 -2.76 5.45
N ARG A 168 5.03 -2.17 5.51
CA ARG A 168 3.97 -2.38 4.53
C ARG A 168 4.37 -1.91 3.13
N GLU A 169 4.99 -0.75 3.00
CA GLU A 169 5.48 -0.24 1.70
C GLU A 169 6.61 -1.10 1.14
N ASN A 170 7.48 -1.63 2.00
CA ASN A 170 8.55 -2.56 1.62
C ASN A 170 8.04 -3.93 1.14
N LEU A 171 6.85 -4.37 1.56
CA LEU A 171 6.20 -5.58 1.03
C LEU A 171 5.79 -5.41 -0.44
N GLY A 172 5.77 -4.17 -0.95
CA GLY A 172 5.39 -3.85 -2.32
C GLY A 172 3.89 -3.63 -2.50
N GLY A 173 3.50 -3.35 -3.74
CA GLY A 173 2.09 -3.17 -4.09
C GLY A 173 1.29 -4.47 -3.99
N VAL A 174 -0.02 -4.35 -3.78
CA VAL A 174 -0.93 -5.50 -3.86
C VAL A 174 -0.93 -6.03 -5.30
N ASN A 175 -0.56 -7.30 -5.49
CA ASN A 175 -0.69 -7.95 -6.79
C ASN A 175 -2.17 -8.32 -7.01
N LEU A 176 -2.90 -7.46 -7.71
CA LEU A 176 -4.32 -7.67 -8.02
C LEU A 176 -4.58 -8.89 -8.93
N ARG A 177 -3.54 -9.42 -9.58
CA ARG A 177 -3.62 -10.59 -10.46
C ARG A 177 -3.12 -11.86 -9.79
N ALA A 178 -2.78 -11.83 -8.50
CA ALA A 178 -2.22 -12.98 -7.79
C ALA A 178 -3.12 -14.22 -7.89
N ASP A 179 -4.44 -14.05 -7.79
CA ASP A 179 -5.39 -15.15 -7.88
C ASP A 179 -5.44 -15.76 -9.30
N GLU A 180 -5.41 -14.93 -10.35
CA GLU A 180 -5.37 -15.36 -11.75
C GLU A 180 -4.05 -16.09 -12.05
N GLU A 181 -2.91 -15.48 -11.67
CA GLU A 181 -1.57 -16.05 -11.87
C GLU A 181 -1.41 -17.38 -11.13
N MET A 182 -1.94 -17.50 -9.91
CA MET A 182 -1.94 -18.75 -9.16
C MET A 182 -2.72 -19.84 -9.90
N GLN A 183 -3.89 -19.51 -10.45
CA GLN A 183 -4.70 -20.46 -11.22
C GLN A 183 -3.98 -20.90 -12.50
N GLU A 184 -3.40 -19.97 -13.26
CA GLU A 184 -2.62 -20.27 -14.47
C GLU A 184 -1.42 -21.18 -14.18
N VAL A 185 -0.63 -20.85 -13.15
CA VAL A 185 0.54 -21.64 -12.75
C VAL A 185 0.13 -23.01 -12.23
N SER A 186 -0.97 -23.11 -11.49
CA SER A 186 -1.49 -24.39 -10.99
C SER A 186 -1.96 -25.29 -12.13
N ALA A 187 -2.71 -24.75 -13.09
CA ALA A 187 -3.16 -25.50 -14.27
C ALA A 187 -1.96 -26.02 -15.10
N ARG A 188 -0.94 -25.17 -15.29
CA ARG A 188 0.29 -25.57 -15.98
C ARG A 188 1.06 -26.66 -15.23
N LEU A 189 1.09 -26.59 -13.88
CA LEU A 189 1.72 -27.61 -13.06
C LEU A 189 1.01 -28.96 -13.19
N GLU A 190 -0.32 -28.96 -13.20
CA GLU A 190 -1.13 -30.17 -13.40
C GLU A 190 -0.86 -30.81 -14.76
N GLU A 191 -0.84 -30.01 -15.83
CA GLU A 191 -0.52 -30.48 -17.18
C GLU A 191 0.88 -31.11 -17.25
N LEU A 192 1.91 -30.41 -16.77
CA LEU A 192 3.29 -30.92 -16.74
C LEU A 192 3.43 -32.18 -15.89
N THR A 193 2.67 -32.30 -14.81
CA THR A 193 2.67 -33.50 -13.96
C THR A 193 2.09 -34.69 -14.72
N LYS A 194 0.98 -34.50 -15.44
CA LYS A 194 0.38 -35.54 -16.27
C LYS A 194 1.30 -35.99 -17.40
N GLU A 195 1.92 -35.04 -18.11
CA GLU A 195 2.89 -35.36 -19.17
C GLU A 195 4.09 -36.16 -18.64
N ARG A 196 4.59 -35.79 -17.45
CA ARG A 196 5.67 -36.55 -16.78
C ARG A 196 5.24 -37.99 -16.48
N GLU A 197 4.04 -38.18 -15.94
CA GLU A 197 3.52 -39.51 -15.61
C GLU A 197 3.33 -40.38 -16.86
N ASP A 198 2.87 -39.80 -17.97
CA ASP A 198 2.75 -40.49 -19.25
C ASP A 198 4.12 -40.90 -19.81
N CYS A 199 5.12 -40.01 -19.76
CA CYS A 199 6.50 -40.31 -20.12
C CYS A 199 7.09 -41.44 -19.26
N ASP A 200 6.93 -41.39 -17.94
CA ASP A 200 7.38 -42.45 -17.03
C ASP A 200 6.65 -43.78 -17.29
N GLY A 201 5.38 -43.72 -17.66
CA GLY A 201 4.60 -44.86 -18.13
C GLY A 201 5.18 -45.48 -19.41
N ALA A 202 5.52 -44.65 -20.39
CA ALA A 202 6.12 -45.07 -21.65
C ALA A 202 7.50 -45.71 -21.44
N ILE A 203 8.36 -45.10 -20.60
CA ILE A 203 9.68 -45.63 -20.25
C ILE A 203 9.55 -47.03 -19.63
N ARG A 204 8.61 -47.21 -18.69
CA ARG A 204 8.35 -48.51 -18.06
C ARG A 204 7.93 -49.57 -19.08
N LYS A 205 7.02 -49.23 -20.01
CA LYS A 205 6.58 -50.12 -21.08
C LYS A 205 7.73 -50.52 -22.01
N LEU A 206 8.55 -49.55 -22.44
CA LEU A 206 9.69 -49.81 -23.31
C LEU A 206 10.73 -50.71 -22.63
N ARG A 207 11.06 -50.46 -21.36
CA ARG A 207 11.98 -51.33 -20.61
C ARG A 207 11.46 -52.76 -20.45
N ALA A 208 10.16 -52.93 -20.20
CA ALA A 208 9.53 -54.25 -20.14
C ALA A 208 9.58 -54.96 -21.50
N ALA A 209 9.32 -54.25 -22.59
CA ALA A 209 9.40 -54.79 -23.94
C ALA A 209 10.84 -55.23 -24.29
N ILE A 210 11.85 -54.40 -23.98
CA ILE A 210 13.27 -54.75 -24.16
C ILE A 210 13.61 -56.00 -23.35
N GLY A 211 13.16 -56.09 -22.10
CA GLY A 211 13.41 -57.26 -21.25
C GLY A 211 12.80 -58.55 -21.82
N SER A 212 11.59 -58.47 -22.39
CA SER A 212 10.96 -59.61 -23.07
C SER A 212 11.70 -60.01 -24.33
N LEU A 213 12.10 -59.02 -25.15
CA LEU A 213 12.79 -59.25 -26.40
C LEU A 213 14.19 -59.84 -26.17
N ASN A 214 14.92 -59.37 -25.16
CA ASN A 214 16.22 -59.92 -24.80
C ASN A 214 16.11 -61.36 -24.30
N ARG A 215 15.04 -61.71 -23.56
CA ARG A 215 14.81 -63.10 -23.13
C ARG A 215 14.58 -64.02 -24.33
N GLU A 216 13.70 -63.62 -25.24
CA GLU A 216 13.42 -64.37 -26.46
C GLU A 216 14.66 -64.48 -27.35
N ALA A 217 15.44 -63.40 -27.47
CA ALA A 217 16.69 -63.38 -28.22
C ALA A 217 17.71 -64.36 -27.62
N ARG A 218 17.88 -64.39 -26.28
CA ARG A 218 18.77 -65.37 -25.61
C ARG A 218 18.34 -66.81 -25.85
N GLU A 219 17.03 -67.10 -25.73
CA GLU A 219 16.51 -68.45 -25.98
C GLU A 219 16.76 -68.90 -27.42
N ARG A 220 16.45 -68.03 -28.41
CA ARG A 220 16.67 -68.33 -29.83
C ARG A 220 18.16 -68.45 -30.18
N LEU A 221 19.01 -67.59 -29.63
CA LEU A 221 20.44 -67.61 -29.89
C LEU A 221 21.10 -68.85 -29.28
N ASN A 222 20.73 -69.24 -28.06
CA ASN A 222 21.20 -70.48 -27.46
C ASN A 222 20.79 -71.71 -28.26
N ALA A 223 19.52 -71.80 -28.66
CA ALA A 223 19.04 -72.92 -29.47
C ALA A 223 19.77 -73.01 -30.83
N ALA A 224 20.01 -71.86 -31.47
CA ALA A 224 20.79 -71.79 -32.71
C ALA A 224 22.25 -72.19 -32.47
N PHE A 225 22.88 -71.70 -31.40
CA PHE A 225 24.25 -72.02 -31.04
C PHE A 225 24.44 -73.52 -30.80
N GLU A 226 23.59 -74.15 -30.02
CA GLU A 226 23.64 -75.61 -29.77
C GLU A 226 23.48 -76.40 -31.07
N THR A 227 22.55 -76.00 -31.94
CA THR A 227 22.31 -76.64 -33.23
C THR A 227 23.53 -76.52 -34.15
N VAL A 228 24.11 -75.32 -34.26
CA VAL A 228 25.30 -75.06 -35.07
C VAL A 228 26.50 -75.81 -34.50
N ASN A 229 26.70 -75.81 -33.17
CA ASN A 229 27.80 -76.51 -32.53
C ASN A 229 27.73 -78.03 -32.80
N ALA A 230 26.55 -78.64 -32.65
CA ALA A 230 26.34 -80.05 -32.95
C ALA A 230 26.60 -80.39 -34.43
N ASN A 231 26.12 -79.56 -35.35
CA ASN A 231 26.38 -79.72 -36.79
C ASN A 231 27.88 -79.54 -37.10
N PHE A 232 28.55 -78.58 -36.46
CA PHE A 232 29.97 -78.30 -36.64
C PHE A 232 30.83 -79.46 -36.18
N SER A 233 30.61 -79.99 -34.97
CA SER A 233 31.31 -81.17 -34.48
C SER A 233 31.13 -82.36 -35.44
N ARG A 234 29.90 -82.61 -35.91
CA ARG A 234 29.60 -83.71 -36.84
C ARG A 234 30.31 -83.56 -38.19
N LEU A 235 30.21 -82.37 -38.81
CA LEU A 235 30.80 -82.09 -40.12
C LEU A 235 32.33 -82.12 -40.04
N PHE A 236 32.90 -81.58 -38.97
CA PHE A 236 34.34 -81.60 -38.75
C PHE A 236 34.87 -83.03 -38.66
N THR A 237 34.26 -83.88 -37.83
CA THR A 237 34.69 -85.28 -37.70
C THR A 237 34.57 -86.04 -39.03
N ARG A 238 33.54 -85.75 -39.85
CA ARG A 238 33.40 -86.33 -41.20
C ARG A 238 34.48 -85.85 -42.16
N LEU A 239 34.73 -84.55 -42.24
CA LEU A 239 35.75 -83.95 -43.11
C LEU A 239 37.16 -84.45 -42.81
N PHE A 240 37.50 -84.62 -41.53
CA PHE A 240 38.84 -85.05 -41.12
C PHE A 240 38.97 -86.57 -40.91
N ASN A 241 37.89 -87.35 -41.13
CA ASN A 241 37.81 -88.79 -40.82
C ASN A 241 38.21 -89.11 -39.37
N GLY A 242 37.82 -88.26 -38.43
CA GLY A 242 38.24 -88.29 -37.03
C GLY A 242 38.45 -86.89 -36.45
N GLY A 243 38.92 -86.82 -35.20
CA GLY A 243 39.10 -85.54 -34.50
C GLY A 243 37.81 -84.99 -33.89
N GLN A 244 37.93 -83.87 -33.18
CA GLN A 244 36.84 -83.20 -32.48
C GLN A 244 36.96 -81.68 -32.68
N ALA A 245 35.82 -81.02 -32.89
CA ALA A 245 35.74 -79.56 -32.87
C ALA A 245 34.50 -79.12 -32.11
N GLU A 246 34.59 -77.95 -31.47
CA GLU A 246 33.53 -77.35 -30.69
C GLU A 246 33.62 -75.83 -30.73
N LEU A 247 32.46 -75.19 -30.62
CA LEU A 247 32.33 -73.76 -30.42
C LEU A 247 32.25 -73.48 -28.92
N ARG A 248 32.98 -72.48 -28.45
CA ARG A 248 32.89 -72.00 -27.06
C ARG A 248 32.59 -70.51 -27.03
N LEU A 249 31.67 -70.14 -26.14
CA LEU A 249 31.42 -68.74 -25.80
C LEU A 249 32.51 -68.28 -24.83
N ILE A 250 33.10 -67.12 -25.10
CA ILE A 250 34.17 -66.50 -24.30
C ILE A 250 33.75 -65.09 -23.86
N ASP A 251 34.49 -64.50 -22.93
CA ASP A 251 34.38 -63.10 -22.47
C ASP A 251 33.13 -62.71 -21.67
N SER A 252 32.01 -63.45 -21.73
CA SER A 252 30.82 -63.18 -20.93
C SER A 252 29.98 -64.44 -20.68
N GLU A 253 29.21 -64.44 -19.58
CA GLU A 253 28.16 -65.44 -19.32
C GLU A 253 26.86 -65.13 -20.08
N ASP A 254 26.65 -63.87 -20.50
CA ASP A 254 25.52 -63.51 -21.35
C ASP A 254 25.85 -63.78 -22.82
N VAL A 255 25.08 -64.69 -23.42
CA VAL A 255 25.23 -65.15 -24.80
C VAL A 255 25.06 -64.01 -25.82
N LEU A 256 24.33 -62.94 -25.45
CA LEU A 256 24.20 -61.74 -26.30
C LEU A 256 25.45 -60.85 -26.32
N GLU A 257 26.31 -60.97 -25.30
CA GLU A 257 27.53 -60.15 -25.15
C GLU A 257 28.81 -60.97 -25.28
N ALA A 258 28.70 -62.31 -25.28
CA ALA A 258 29.83 -63.23 -25.35
C ALA A 258 30.46 -63.25 -26.75
N GLY A 259 31.79 -63.35 -26.78
CA GLY A 259 32.56 -63.67 -27.98
C GLY A 259 32.43 -65.14 -28.36
N LEU A 260 32.75 -65.48 -29.62
CA LEU A 260 32.73 -66.86 -30.12
C LEU A 260 34.16 -67.29 -30.50
N GLU A 261 34.66 -68.34 -29.85
CA GLU A 261 35.97 -68.93 -30.16
C GLU A 261 35.80 -70.36 -30.70
N ILE A 262 36.57 -70.71 -31.73
CA ILE A 262 36.52 -72.01 -32.40
C ILE A 262 37.67 -72.87 -31.90
N TYR A 263 37.35 -74.01 -31.30
CA TYR A 263 38.34 -75.00 -30.87
C TYR A 263 38.25 -76.25 -31.74
N ALA A 264 39.38 -76.69 -32.29
CA ALA A 264 39.44 -77.86 -33.16
C ALA A 264 40.69 -78.72 -32.87
N SER A 265 40.52 -80.03 -33.03
CA SER A 265 41.53 -81.07 -32.83
C SER A 265 41.48 -82.02 -34.03
N PRO A 266 42.30 -81.78 -35.07
CA PRO A 266 42.49 -82.75 -36.15
C PRO A 266 43.05 -84.09 -35.61
N PRO A 267 42.82 -85.21 -36.31
CA PRO A 267 43.29 -86.53 -35.86
C PRO A 267 44.80 -86.52 -35.59
N GLY A 268 45.17 -86.84 -34.35
CA GLY A 268 46.57 -86.88 -33.90
C GLY A 268 47.13 -85.58 -33.32
N LYS A 269 46.37 -84.48 -33.26
CA LYS A 269 46.77 -83.19 -32.66
C LYS A 269 45.90 -82.82 -31.45
N LYS A 270 46.45 -82.01 -30.53
CA LYS A 270 45.70 -81.50 -29.36
C LYS A 270 44.68 -80.44 -29.78
N LEU A 271 43.65 -80.25 -28.96
CA LEU A 271 42.65 -79.18 -29.12
C LEU A 271 43.33 -77.81 -29.01
N ALA A 272 43.18 -76.98 -30.04
CA ALA A 272 43.72 -75.63 -30.10
C ALA A 272 42.71 -74.67 -30.74
N SER A 273 42.89 -73.37 -30.50
CA SER A 273 42.13 -72.32 -31.22
C SER A 273 42.47 -72.39 -32.71
N MET A 274 41.48 -72.09 -33.56
CA MET A 274 41.63 -72.04 -35.02
C MET A 274 42.83 -71.18 -35.46
N SER A 275 43.14 -70.10 -34.73
CA SER A 275 44.27 -69.20 -35.01
C SER A 275 45.64 -69.89 -35.01
N LEU A 276 45.78 -71.05 -34.35
CA LEU A 276 47.03 -71.80 -34.18
C LEU A 276 47.16 -72.99 -35.16
N MET A 277 46.22 -73.18 -36.08
CA MET A 277 46.19 -74.30 -37.04
C MET A 277 46.97 -73.98 -38.33
N SER A 278 47.32 -75.02 -39.13
CA SER A 278 47.97 -74.82 -40.45
C SER A 278 46.98 -74.22 -41.45
N GLY A 279 47.44 -73.44 -42.45
CA GLY A 279 46.56 -72.70 -43.37
C GLY A 279 45.52 -73.56 -44.10
N GLY A 280 45.88 -74.77 -44.53
CA GLY A 280 44.93 -75.72 -45.13
C GLY A 280 43.93 -76.30 -44.12
N GLU A 281 44.36 -76.55 -42.88
CA GLU A 281 43.49 -77.00 -41.79
C GLU A 281 42.53 -75.89 -41.35
N GLN A 282 42.99 -74.63 -41.33
CA GLN A 282 42.16 -73.45 -41.05
C GLN A 282 41.07 -73.28 -42.11
N ALA A 283 41.43 -73.35 -43.39
CA ALA A 283 40.47 -73.23 -44.49
C ALA A 283 39.39 -74.33 -44.43
N LEU A 284 39.78 -75.57 -44.18
CA LEU A 284 38.84 -76.69 -44.08
C LEU A 284 37.96 -76.60 -42.81
N THR A 285 38.52 -76.13 -41.69
CA THR A 285 37.77 -75.90 -40.43
C THR A 285 36.75 -74.75 -40.59
N ALA A 286 37.15 -73.65 -41.23
CA ALA A 286 36.26 -72.54 -41.52
C ALA A 286 35.13 -72.96 -42.47
N THR A 287 35.45 -73.77 -43.48
CA THR A 287 34.47 -74.36 -44.40
C THR A 287 33.47 -75.26 -43.67
N ALA A 288 33.95 -76.09 -42.73
CA ALA A 288 33.10 -76.92 -41.88
C ALA A 288 32.12 -76.09 -41.04
N LEU A 289 32.57 -74.94 -40.51
CA LEU A 289 31.72 -74.03 -39.73
C LEU A 289 30.66 -73.35 -40.62
N ILE A 290 31.05 -72.85 -41.79
CA ILE A 290 30.13 -72.22 -42.74
C ILE A 290 29.01 -73.21 -43.11
N PHE A 291 29.38 -74.46 -43.41
CA PHE A 291 28.39 -75.51 -43.68
C PHE A 291 27.56 -75.90 -42.46
N ALA A 292 28.13 -75.89 -41.26
CA ALA A 292 27.38 -76.16 -40.03
C ALA A 292 26.28 -75.13 -39.77
N VAL A 293 26.60 -73.84 -39.99
CA VAL A 293 25.64 -72.74 -39.94
C VAL A 293 24.58 -72.93 -41.02
N PHE A 294 25.01 -73.28 -42.24
CA PHE A 294 24.10 -73.52 -43.35
C PHE A 294 23.14 -74.70 -43.08
N MET A 295 23.59 -75.76 -42.43
CA MET A 295 22.73 -76.91 -42.06
C MET A 295 21.69 -76.56 -40.99
N ALA A 296 21.92 -75.54 -40.16
CA ALA A 296 20.94 -75.11 -39.17
C ALA A 296 19.72 -74.43 -39.81
N ASN A 297 19.89 -73.80 -40.98
CA ASN A 297 18.80 -73.25 -41.78
C ASN A 297 19.13 -73.40 -43.29
N PRO A 298 18.86 -74.57 -43.90
CA PRO A 298 19.32 -74.87 -45.24
C PRO A 298 18.60 -74.00 -46.28
N ALA A 299 19.39 -73.21 -47.02
CA ALA A 299 18.85 -72.43 -48.14
C ALA A 299 18.61 -73.35 -49.37
N PRO A 300 17.65 -73.01 -50.25
CA PRO A 300 17.37 -73.81 -51.45
C PRO A 300 18.53 -73.79 -52.47
N VAL A 301 19.38 -72.76 -52.44
CA VAL A 301 20.54 -72.61 -53.33
C VAL A 301 21.74 -72.11 -52.52
N CYS A 302 22.91 -72.71 -52.73
CA CYS A 302 24.19 -72.31 -52.14
C CYS A 302 25.20 -72.10 -53.27
N VAL A 303 25.83 -70.92 -53.32
CA VAL A 303 26.87 -70.59 -54.32
C VAL A 303 28.22 -70.55 -53.63
N LEU A 304 29.18 -71.29 -54.15
CA LEU A 304 30.52 -71.47 -53.62
C LEU A 304 31.53 -71.01 -54.67
N ASP A 305 32.30 -69.96 -54.38
CA ASP A 305 33.25 -69.35 -55.32
C ASP A 305 34.69 -69.54 -54.82
N GLU A 306 35.49 -70.29 -55.58
CA GLU A 306 36.90 -70.63 -55.36
C GLU A 306 37.26 -71.09 -53.93
N VAL A 307 36.32 -71.76 -53.27
CA VAL A 307 36.46 -72.19 -51.87
C VAL A 307 37.52 -73.29 -51.69
N ASP A 308 37.90 -73.95 -52.78
CA ASP A 308 38.91 -75.00 -52.85
C ASP A 308 40.32 -74.50 -53.19
N ALA A 309 40.51 -73.21 -53.47
CA ALA A 309 41.81 -72.62 -53.77
C ALA A 309 42.91 -72.85 -52.69
N PRO A 310 42.61 -72.82 -51.37
CA PRO A 310 43.62 -73.08 -50.33
C PRO A 310 43.77 -74.56 -49.97
N LEU A 311 43.07 -75.48 -50.64
CA LEU A 311 43.06 -76.91 -50.34
C LEU A 311 44.04 -77.68 -51.24
N ASP A 312 44.68 -78.70 -50.68
CA ASP A 312 45.45 -79.67 -51.47
C ASP A 312 44.52 -80.73 -52.10
N ASP A 313 45.05 -81.60 -52.98
CA ASP A 313 44.25 -82.62 -53.68
C ASP A 313 43.48 -83.53 -52.71
N ALA A 314 44.09 -83.89 -51.57
CA ALA A 314 43.48 -84.77 -50.57
C ALA A 314 42.32 -84.09 -49.83
N ASN A 315 42.45 -82.81 -49.46
CA ASN A 315 41.41 -82.04 -48.80
C ASN A 315 40.31 -81.61 -49.77
N THR A 316 40.66 -81.35 -51.04
CA THR A 316 39.69 -81.10 -52.12
C THR A 316 38.79 -82.31 -52.34
N GLU A 317 39.33 -83.53 -52.31
CA GLU A 317 38.51 -84.74 -52.39
C GLU A 317 37.55 -84.88 -51.19
N ARG A 318 38.01 -84.59 -49.96
CA ARG A 318 37.17 -84.61 -48.75
C ARG A 318 36.04 -83.57 -48.82
N PHE A 319 36.36 -82.37 -49.30
CA PHE A 319 35.38 -81.31 -49.53
C PHE A 319 34.31 -81.72 -50.56
N CYS A 320 34.71 -82.29 -51.70
CA CYS A 320 33.76 -82.77 -52.71
C CYS A 320 32.82 -83.87 -52.17
N ARG A 321 33.36 -84.83 -51.40
CA ARG A 321 32.55 -85.88 -50.76
C ARG A 321 31.54 -85.29 -49.78
N LEU A 322 31.96 -84.32 -48.96
CA LEU A 322 31.05 -83.64 -48.04
C LEU A 322 29.92 -82.95 -48.78
N LEU A 323 30.21 -82.25 -49.87
CA LEU A 323 29.19 -81.58 -50.69
C LEU A 323 28.18 -82.56 -51.27
N GLU A 324 28.64 -83.71 -51.78
CA GLU A 324 27.75 -84.76 -52.27
C GLU A 324 26.86 -85.33 -51.17
N GLU A 325 27.39 -85.51 -49.95
CA GLU A 325 26.62 -85.95 -48.78
C GLU A 325 25.61 -84.90 -48.35
N MET A 326 26.01 -83.64 -48.25
CA MET A 326 25.14 -82.54 -47.89
C MET A 326 24.02 -82.36 -48.91
N ALA A 327 24.30 -82.47 -50.21
CA ALA A 327 23.29 -82.43 -51.27
C ALA A 327 22.28 -83.59 -51.21
N LYS A 328 22.63 -84.72 -50.56
CA LYS A 328 21.71 -85.84 -50.30
C LYS A 328 20.92 -85.65 -49.01
N GLU A 329 21.56 -85.10 -47.97
CA GLU A 329 20.95 -84.87 -46.66
C GLU A 329 20.03 -83.63 -46.66
N THR A 330 20.31 -82.62 -47.48
CA THR A 330 19.51 -81.39 -47.60
C THR A 330 18.93 -81.22 -49.00
N ALA A 331 17.80 -80.52 -49.12
CA ALA A 331 17.21 -80.17 -50.42
C ALA A 331 17.91 -78.95 -51.09
N THR A 332 19.21 -78.76 -50.82
CA THR A 332 20.00 -77.61 -51.29
C THR A 332 20.65 -77.90 -52.63
N ARG A 333 20.58 -76.93 -53.54
CA ARG A 333 21.31 -76.96 -54.80
C ARG A 333 22.63 -76.21 -54.66
N PHE A 334 23.75 -76.91 -54.81
CA PHE A 334 25.08 -76.31 -54.78
C PHE A 334 25.50 -75.88 -56.19
N LEU A 335 25.94 -74.63 -56.33
CA LEU A 335 26.57 -74.06 -57.52
C LEU A 335 28.02 -73.74 -57.15
N ILE A 336 28.99 -74.36 -57.83
CA ILE A 336 30.40 -74.19 -57.51
C ILE A 336 31.10 -73.52 -58.69
N ILE A 337 31.83 -72.45 -58.41
CA ILE A 337 32.70 -71.74 -59.34
C ILE A 337 34.13 -72.06 -58.91
N THR A 338 34.89 -72.76 -59.74
CA THR A 338 36.25 -73.21 -59.43
C THR A 338 37.07 -73.44 -60.68
N HIS A 339 38.38 -73.32 -60.57
CA HIS A 339 39.35 -73.73 -61.59
C HIS A 339 40.01 -75.08 -61.29
N SER A 340 39.67 -75.74 -60.17
CA SER A 340 40.22 -77.04 -59.77
C SER A 340 39.70 -78.16 -60.68
N ALA A 341 40.62 -78.81 -61.39
CA ALA A 341 40.30 -79.97 -62.24
C ALA A 341 39.67 -81.12 -61.44
N LEU A 342 40.08 -81.28 -60.17
CA LEU A 342 39.55 -82.33 -59.30
C LEU A 342 38.11 -82.04 -58.90
N THR A 343 37.79 -80.81 -58.52
CA THR A 343 36.42 -80.40 -58.15
C THR A 343 35.48 -80.46 -59.34
N MET A 344 35.91 -79.98 -60.52
CA MET A 344 35.13 -80.07 -61.77
C MET A 344 34.79 -81.53 -62.13
N SER A 345 35.71 -82.47 -61.92
CA SER A 345 35.50 -83.89 -62.24
C SER A 345 34.44 -84.59 -61.38
N ARG A 346 34.08 -84.00 -60.22
CA ARG A 346 33.13 -84.56 -59.24
C ARG A 346 31.73 -83.94 -59.35
N MET A 347 31.52 -82.94 -60.23
CA MET A 347 30.23 -82.27 -60.35
C MET A 347 29.22 -83.09 -61.17
N SER A 348 27.95 -83.03 -60.78
CA SER A 348 26.86 -83.72 -61.49
C SER A 348 26.52 -83.09 -62.85
N ARG A 349 26.84 -81.80 -63.02
CA ARG A 349 26.63 -81.03 -64.24
C ARG A 349 27.67 -79.91 -64.30
N LEU A 350 28.38 -79.82 -65.42
CA LEU A 350 29.36 -78.75 -65.73
C LEU A 350 28.71 -77.67 -66.61
#